data_AF-A0A967H3W5-F1
#
_entry.id   AF-A0A967H3W5-F1
#
_cell.length_a   1.000
_cell.length_b   1.000
_cell.length_c   1.000
_cell.angle_alpha   90.00
_cell.angle_beta   90.00
_cell.angle_gamma   90.00
#
_symmetry.space_group_name_H-M   'P 1'
#
loop_
_entity.id
_entity.type
_entity.pdbx_description
1 polymer ?
#
loop_
_entity_poly.entity_id
_entity_poly.type
_entity_poly.pdbx_seq_one_letter_code
_entity_poly.pdbx_strand_id
1 'polypeptide(L)' 'GWMLGWVQVVDNPYFAQTGADGVFTISDIPPGEYTMVVWQEWLGETEMQVTVNAGETTELNVELKQ' A
#
# COMPACT_ATOMS: atom_id res chain seq x y z
N GLY A 1 3.91 25.95 -3.71
CA GLY A 1 5.38 25.98 -3.54
C GLY A 1 5.99 25.14 -4.63
N TRP A 2 7.12 25.55 -5.19
CA TRP A 2 7.84 24.71 -6.14
C TRP A 2 8.79 23.82 -5.33
N MET A 3 8.77 22.52 -5.59
CA MET A 3 9.26 21.42 -4.73
C MET A 3 8.35 21.11 -3.53
N LEU A 4 7.66 19.97 -3.65
CA LEU A 4 6.99 19.27 -2.55
C LEU A 4 7.75 17.95 -2.37
N GLY A 5 7.97 17.55 -1.12
CA GLY A 5 8.54 16.27 -0.76
C GLY A 5 7.69 15.65 0.33
N TRP A 6 7.48 14.35 0.24
CA TRP A 6 6.58 13.62 1.15
C TRP A 6 7.36 12.54 1.88
N VAL A 7 7.12 12.44 3.17
CA VAL A 7 7.71 11.44 4.04
C VAL A 7 6.56 10.76 4.77
N GLN A 8 6.38 9.47 4.53
CA GLN A 8 5.41 8.66 5.24
C GLN A 8 6.15 7.78 6.25
N VAL A 9 5.72 7.85 7.51
CA VAL A 9 6.23 6.98 8.57
C VAL A 9 5.29 5.78 8.65
N VAL A 10 5.84 4.58 8.44
CA VAL A 10 5.09 3.33 8.51
C VAL A 10 5.44 2.63 9.80
N ASP A 11 4.42 2.14 10.52
CA ASP A 11 4.59 1.46 11.81
C ASP A 11 5.26 0.08 11.69
N ASN A 12 5.41 -0.42 10.47
CA ASN A 12 5.98 -1.72 10.15
C ASN A 12 6.90 -1.59 8.91
N PRO A 13 7.79 -2.57 8.66
CA PRO A 13 8.72 -2.52 7.53
C PRO A 13 8.06 -2.86 6.18
N TYR A 14 6.74 -3.11 6.13
CA TYR A 14 6.03 -3.60 4.97
C TYR A 14 5.42 -2.45 4.18
N PHE A 15 6.19 -1.93 3.23
CA PHE A 15 5.73 -0.90 2.29
C PHE A 15 6.28 -1.16 0.90
N ALA A 16 5.58 -0.66 -0.11
CA ALA A 16 6.06 -0.64 -1.48
C ALA A 16 5.65 0.66 -2.15
N GLN A 17 6.52 1.16 -3.02
CA GLN A 17 6.15 2.21 -3.96
C GLN A 17 5.61 1.56 -5.22
N THR A 18 4.44 2.02 -5.66
CA THR A 18 3.81 1.54 -6.90
C THR A 18 4.67 1.89 -8.12
N GLY A 19 4.80 0.96 -9.05
CA GLY A 19 5.44 1.17 -10.34
C GLY A 19 4.65 2.13 -11.25
N ALA A 20 5.26 2.50 -12.38
CA ALA A 20 4.62 3.37 -13.38
C ALA A 20 3.37 2.75 -14.04
N ASP A 21 3.23 1.42 -13.93
CA ASP A 21 2.10 0.62 -14.40
C ASP A 21 1.00 0.45 -13.34
N GLY A 22 1.16 1.02 -12.14
CA GLY A 22 0.21 0.87 -11.04
C GLY A 22 0.35 -0.43 -10.26
N VAL A 23 1.37 -1.25 -10.55
CA VAL A 23 1.61 -2.52 -9.86
C VAL A 23 2.51 -2.30 -8.65
N PHE A 24 2.21 -3.00 -7.55
CA PHE A 24 3.06 -3.05 -6.37
C PHE A 24 3.21 -4.50 -5.91
N THR A 25 4.28 -4.79 -5.17
CA THR A 25 4.49 -6.10 -4.55
C THR A 25 5.15 -5.88 -3.20
N ILE A 26 4.57 -6.47 -2.16
CA ILE A 26 5.12 -6.50 -0.81
C ILE A 26 5.33 -7.97 -0.46
N SER A 27 6.58 -8.35 -0.22
CA SER A 27 6.97 -9.73 0.05
C SER A 27 7.19 -9.97 1.54
N ASP A 28 7.24 -11.24 1.94
CA ASP A 28 7.60 -11.67 3.30
C ASP A 28 6.67 -11.13 4.41
N ILE A 29 5.39 -10.88 4.10
CA ILE A 29 4.38 -10.51 5.10
C ILE A 29 3.98 -11.78 5.88
N PRO A 30 4.11 -11.78 7.22
CA PRO A 30 3.62 -12.88 8.05
C PRO A 30 2.10 -13.06 7.87
N PRO A 31 1.57 -14.27 8.08
CA PRO A 31 0.12 -14.49 8.03
C PRO A 31 -0.60 -13.69 9.12
N GLY A 32 -1.70 -13.04 8.76
CA GLY A 32 -2.45 -12.20 9.68
C GLY A 32 -3.47 -11.28 9.00
N GLU A 33 -4.16 -10.51 9.82
CA GLU A 33 -5.06 -9.44 9.37
C GLU A 33 -4.32 -8.10 9.45
N TYR A 34 -4.35 -7.36 8.35
CA TYR A 34 -3.64 -6.10 8.20
C TYR A 34 -4.58 -5.04 7.63
N THR A 35 -4.35 -3.79 8.01
CA THR A 35 -4.91 -2.63 7.31
C THR A 35 -3.87 -2.12 6.33
N MET A 36 -4.17 -2.23 5.04
CA MET A 36 -3.37 -1.66 3.97
C MET A 36 -3.78 -0.21 3.74
N VAL A 37 -2.81 0.70 3.75
CA VAL A 37 -3.01 2.12 3.47
C VAL A 37 -2.37 2.44 2.13
N VAL A 38 -3.16 2.93 1.19
CA VAL A 38 -2.68 3.44 -0.10
C VAL A 38 -2.81 4.95 -0.08
N TRP A 39 -1.68 5.65 -0.25
CA TRP A 39 -1.64 7.10 -0.26
C TRP A 39 -1.19 7.64 -1.61
N GLN A 40 -1.88 8.66 -2.10
CA GLN A 40 -1.49 9.44 -3.27
C GLN A 40 -1.70 10.94 -3.00
N GLU A 41 -0.77 11.77 -3.48
CA GLU A 41 -0.66 13.19 -3.14
C GLU A 41 -1.94 14.02 -3.32
N TRP A 42 -2.76 13.68 -4.32
CA TRP A 42 -3.94 14.44 -4.72
C TRP A 42 -5.25 13.80 -4.26
N LEU A 43 -5.27 12.48 -4.12
CA LEU A 43 -6.45 11.67 -3.78
C LEU A 43 -6.51 11.33 -2.29
N GLY A 44 -5.42 11.53 -1.55
CA GLY A 44 -5.35 11.23 -0.13
C GLY A 44 -5.12 9.75 0.15
N GLU A 45 -5.63 9.29 1.29
CA GLU A 45 -5.45 7.92 1.78
C GLU A 45 -6.69 7.06 1.52
N THR A 46 -6.47 5.81 1.14
CA THR A 46 -7.48 4.76 1.07
C THR A 46 -7.04 3.59 1.93
N GLU A 47 -7.89 3.20 2.87
CA GLU A 47 -7.64 2.07 3.77
C GLU A 47 -8.43 0.84 3.33
N MET A 48 -7.81 -0.33 3.41
CA MET A 48 -8.44 -1.61 3.08
C MET A 48 -8.02 -2.69 4.07
N GLN A 49 -8.96 -3.53 4.49
CA GLN A 49 -8.63 -4.73 5.26
C GLN A 49 -8.12 -5.82 4.32
N VAL A 50 -7.00 -6.41 4.70
CA VAL A 50 -6.32 -7.46 3.95
C VAL A 50 -6.02 -8.62 4.89
N THR A 51 -6.43 -9.82 4.49
CA THR A 51 -5.99 -11.05 5.14
C THR A 51 -4.85 -11.66 4.33
N VAL A 52 -3.71 -11.89 4.97
CA VAL A 52 -2.56 -12.57 4.39
C VAL A 52 -2.55 -14.00 4.90
N ASN A 53 -2.66 -14.95 3.98
CA ASN A 53 -2.56 -16.38 4.29
C ASN A 53 -1.12 -16.88 4.11
N ALA A 54 -0.76 -17.92 4.88
CA ALA A 54 0.60 -18.46 4.83
C ALA A 54 0.94 -19.07 3.46
N GLY A 55 1.97 -18.53 2.82
CA GLY A 55 2.49 -19.04 1.55
C GLY A 55 1.62 -18.74 0.32
N GLU A 56 0.57 -17.92 0.48
CA GLU A 56 -0.29 -17.49 -0.61
C GLU A 56 0.02 -16.06 -1.03
N THR A 57 -0.20 -15.76 -2.31
CA THR A 57 -0.19 -14.38 -2.80
C THR A 57 -1.61 -13.83 -2.74
N THR A 58 -1.82 -12.79 -1.93
CA THR A 58 -3.10 -12.07 -1.92
C THR A 58 -3.10 -11.04 -3.04
N GLU A 59 -3.89 -11.26 -4.09
CA GLU A 59 -4.12 -10.28 -5.15
C GLU A 59 -5.17 -9.26 -4.72
N LEU A 60 -4.85 -7.97 -4.86
CA LEU A 60 -5.73 -6.87 -4.50
C LEU A 60 -5.75 -5.85 -5.63
N ASN A 61 -6.94 -5.40 -6.00
CA ASN A 61 -7.12 -4.25 -6.86
C ASN A 61 -7.62 -3.08 -6.02
N VAL A 62 -6.93 -1.95 -6.10
CA VAL A 62 -7.27 -0.73 -5.37
C VAL A 62 -7.69 0.33 -6.38
N GLU A 63 -8.94 0.76 -6.28
CA GLU A 63 -9.44 1.89 -7.05
C GLU A 63 -9.35 3.17 -6.21
N LEU A 64 -8.49 4.09 -6.60
CA LEU A 64 -8.44 5.42 -6.00
C LEU A 64 -9.55 6.28 -6.60
N LYS A 65 -10.57 6.60 -5.79
CA LYS A 65 -11.68 7.46 -6.22
C LYS A 65 -11.30 8.93 -6.07
N GLN A 66 -11.55 9.70 -7.14
CA GLN A 66 -11.43 11.16 -7.16
C GLN A 66 -12.65 11.84 -6.54
#